data_AF-A0A5B7JAT7-F1
#
_entry.id   AF-A0A5B7JAT7-F1
#
_cell.length_a   1.000
_cell.length_b   1.000
_cell.length_c   1.000
_cell.angle_alpha   90.00
_cell.angle_beta   90.00
_cell.angle_gamma   90.00
#
_symmetry.space_group_name_H-M   'P 1'
#
loop_
_entity.id
_entity.type
_entity.pdbx_description
1 polymer ?
#
loop_
_entity_poly.entity_id
_entity_poly.type
_entity_poly.pdbx_seq_one_letter_code
_entity_poly.pdbx_strand_id
1 'polypeptide(L)' 'MNTFVLRPHCGEAGSIQHLVTGFLLAENISHGLLLRKAPVLQFLYYLAQVCM' A
#
# COMPACT_ATOMS: atom_id res chain seq x y z
N MET A 1 23.40 -3.52 -11.77
CA MET A 1 23.13 -4.00 -10.39
C MET A 1 21.63 -4.19 -10.29
N ASN A 2 21.14 -5.41 -10.04
CA ASN A 2 19.70 -5.67 -9.95
C ASN A 2 19.23 -5.39 -8.52
N THR A 3 18.38 -4.39 -8.35
CA THR A 3 17.74 -4.06 -7.08
C THR A 3 16.39 -4.75 -6.98
N PHE A 4 16.15 -5.45 -5.87
CA PHE A 4 14.85 -6.05 -5.60
C PHE A 4 13.86 -4.97 -5.17
N VAL A 5 12.66 -4.99 -5.75
CA VAL A 5 11.56 -4.10 -5.38
C VAL A 5 10.68 -4.78 -4.35
N LEU A 6 10.45 -4.13 -3.22
CA LEU A 6 9.58 -4.65 -2.17
C LEU A 6 8.11 -4.43 -2.55
N ARG A 7 7.40 -5.54 -2.82
CA ARG A 7 5.97 -5.55 -3.15
C ARG A 7 5.20 -6.47 -2.20
N PRO A 8 4.85 -6.03 -0.99
CA PRO A 8 4.16 -6.85 -0.02
C PRO A 8 2.70 -7.06 -0.42
N HIS A 9 2.21 -8.24 -0.11
CA HIS A 9 0.79 -8.54 -0.17
C HIS A 9 0.11 -7.92 1.06
N CYS A 10 -0.58 -6.79 0.86
CA CYS A 10 -1.31 -6.10 1.91
C CYS A 10 -2.57 -5.42 1.40
N GLY A 11 -3.55 -5.26 2.31
CA GLY A 11 -4.82 -4.60 2.02
C GLY A 11 -5.95 -5.52 1.60
N GLU A 12 -5.76 -6.85 1.61
CA GLU A 12 -6.85 -7.83 1.38
C GLU A 12 -7.71 -8.02 2.63
N ALA A 13 -7.08 -8.36 3.76
CA ALA A 13 -7.72 -8.58 5.05
C ALA A 13 -6.81 -8.12 6.22
N GLY A 14 -7.40 -7.94 7.40
CA GLY A 14 -6.68 -7.57 8.62
C GLY A 14 -6.68 -6.07 8.95
N SER A 15 -5.66 -5.64 9.69
CA SER A 15 -5.55 -4.26 10.20
C SER A 15 -5.16 -3.26 9.11
N ILE A 16 -5.69 -2.04 9.22
CA ILE A 16 -5.32 -0.91 8.37
C ILE A 16 -3.84 -0.54 8.48
N GLN A 17 -3.19 -0.92 9.59
CA GLN A 17 -1.77 -0.64 9.80
C GLN A 17 -0.87 -1.31 8.75
N HIS A 18 -1.28 -2.42 8.15
CA HIS A 18 -0.54 -3.04 7.05
C HIS A 18 -0.41 -2.12 5.83
N LEU A 19 -1.44 -1.31 5.56
CA LEU A 19 -1.40 -0.30 4.50
C LEU A 19 -0.51 0.88 4.88
N VAL A 20 -0.49 1.28 6.16
CA VAL A 20 0.40 2.36 6.63
C VAL A 20 1.87 1.94 6.51
N THR A 21 2.20 0.72 6.93
CA THR A 21 3.56 0.20 6.80
C THR A 21 3.95 -0.03 5.34
N GLY A 22 3.01 -0.49 4.51
CA GLY A 22 3.22 -0.62 3.06
C GLY A 22 3.52 0.72 2.40
N PHE A 23 2.78 1.78 2.76
CA PHE A 23 3.02 3.13 2.24
C PHE A 23 4.41 3.69 2.58
N LEU A 24 4.92 3.38 3.78
CA LEU A 24 6.21 3.90 4.24
C LEU A 24 7.42 3.12 3.71
N LEU A 25 7.28 1.82 3.46
CA LEU A 25 8.42 0.91 3.21
C LEU A 25 8.41 0.27 1.83
N ALA A 26 7.25 0.14 1.18
CA ALA A 26 7.11 -0.55 -0.09
C ALA A 26 6.88 0.43 -1.24
N GLU A 27 7.44 0.09 -2.40
CA GLU A 27 7.21 0.88 -3.62
C GLU A 27 5.84 0.60 -4.25
N ASN A 28 5.23 -0.55 -3.95
CA ASN A 28 3.93 -0.96 -4.51
C ASN A 28 3.26 -1.99 -3.60
N ILE A 29 1.93 -2.06 -3.60
CA ILE A 29 1.15 -3.05 -2.82
C ILE A 29 0.33 -3.96 -3.73
N SER A 30 -0.07 -5.16 -3.31
CA SER A 30 -0.76 -6.10 -4.22
C SER A 30 -2.29 -6.16 -4.13
N HIS A 31 -2.95 -5.63 -3.08
CA HIS A 31 -4.40 -5.82 -2.90
C HIS A 31 -5.22 -4.58 -2.55
N GLY A 32 -4.79 -3.72 -1.63
CA GLY A 32 -5.39 -2.38 -1.44
C GLY A 32 -6.91 -2.29 -1.15
N LEU A 33 -7.65 -3.38 -1.01
CA LEU A 33 -9.12 -3.40 -0.88
C LEU A 33 -9.60 -2.62 0.34
N LEU A 34 -8.85 -2.70 1.43
CA LEU A 34 -9.08 -1.96 2.67
C LEU A 34 -8.90 -0.44 2.53
N LEU A 35 -8.29 0.08 1.46
CA LEU A 35 -8.18 1.53 1.21
C LEU A 35 -9.57 2.18 1.09
N ARG A 36 -10.58 1.43 0.60
CA ARG A 36 -11.97 1.91 0.54
C ARG A 36 -12.55 2.26 1.92
N LYS A 37 -12.01 1.68 3.00
CA LYS A 37 -12.44 1.95 4.38
C LYS A 37 -11.65 3.10 5.03
N ALA A 38 -10.58 3.57 4.40
CA ALA A 38 -9.74 4.67 4.88
C ALA A 38 -9.50 5.69 3.75
N PRO A 39 -10.44 6.64 3.55
CA PRO A 39 -10.37 7.60 2.45
C PRO A 39 -9.11 8.47 2.50
N VAL A 40 -8.57 8.74 3.69
CA VAL A 40 -7.31 9.47 3.87
C VAL A 40 -6.12 8.69 3.30
N LEU A 41 -6.01 7.39 3.61
CA LEU A 41 -4.96 6.55 3.03
C LEU A 41 -5.14 6.40 1.54
N GLN A 42 -6.36 6.20 1.05
CA GLN A 42 -6.63 6.12 -0.38
C GLN A 42 -6.15 7.39 -1.12
N PHE A 43 -6.35 8.56 -0.53
CA PHE A 43 -5.88 9.82 -1.09
C PHE A 43 -4.35 9.95 -1.06
N LEU A 44 -3.70 9.52 0.02
CA LEU A 44 -2.24 9.51 0.12
C LEU A 44 -1.60 8.57 -0.91
N TYR A 45 -2.16 7.38 -1.10
CA TYR A 45 -1.73 6.44 -2.13
C TYR A 45 -1.89 7.02 -3.54
N TYR A 46 -2.99 7.75 -3.77
CA TYR A 46 -3.23 8.44 -5.03
C TYR A 46 -2.18 9.55 -5.29
N LEU A 47 -1.91 10.40 -4.30
CA LEU A 47 -0.93 11.49 -4.42
C LEU A 47 0.50 10.98 -4.60
N ALA A 48 0.88 9.93 -3.88
CA ALA A 48 2.22 9.37 -3.94
C ALA A 48 2.46 8.48 -5.17
N GLN A 49 1.44 8.28 -6.01
CA GLN A 49 1.47 7.36 -7.16
C GLN A 49 1.95 5.95 -6.79
N VAL A 50 1.69 5.52 -5.54
CA VAL A 50 1.97 4.16 -5.09
C VAL A 50 0.86 3.30 -5.69
N CYS A 51 1.16 2.74 -6.86
CA CYS A 51 0.22 1.89 -7.57
C CYS A 51 0.03 0.56 -6.86
N MET A 52 -1.03 -0.12 -7.30
CA MET A 52 -1.27 -1.52 -7.04
C MET A 52 -0.79 -2.36 -8.21
#